data_AF-A0A1G0SSX8-F1
#
_entry.id   AF-A0A1G0SSX8-F1
#
_cell.length_a   1.000
_cell.length_b   1.000
_cell.length_c   1.000
_cell.angle_alpha   90.00
_cell.angle_beta   90.00
_cell.angle_gamma   90.00
#
_symmetry.space_group_name_H-M   'P 1'
#
loop_
_entity.id
_entity.type
_entity.pdbx_description
1 polymer ?
#
loop_
_entity_poly.entity_id
_entity_poly.type
_entity_poly.pdbx_seq_one_letter_code
_entity_poly.pdbx_strand_id
1 'polypeptide(L)'
;MKNLILFLIFIYIFGCDRKENTVTTEKINSAVIKELVNQAIDSNTAANNKLANLIDYSLMVMKNYNSVIVDSLIADSKTYYYILLENPNPLYNKFAVYDSLLTPILKDESLNGNIYLEKIASGRKYFIKIDEAYLSKDTLLLNRLSLYSADSSGVSMVFRIHTKFAKPEIEYFQDIVEISDSLIKTSISSSEKSFINNKEDNFSYNPSAKKYTSTQNLFDEFVKKEIDSFHYKPIKEQLIDTTEQIN
;
A
#
# COMPACT_ATOMS: atom_id res chain seq x y z
N MET A 1 27.97 -69.41 -23.58
CA MET A 1 27.80 -68.22 -22.72
C MET A 1 28.70 -67.05 -23.15
N LYS A 2 28.56 -66.56 -24.39
CA LYS A 2 29.30 -65.37 -24.89
C LYS A 2 28.39 -64.37 -25.62
N ASN A 3 27.18 -64.81 -25.97
CA ASN A 3 26.20 -64.00 -26.72
C ASN A 3 25.11 -63.36 -25.83
N LEU A 4 25.14 -63.53 -24.51
CA LEU A 4 24.20 -62.87 -23.58
C LEU A 4 24.69 -61.50 -23.10
N ILE A 5 25.98 -61.22 -23.25
CA ILE A 5 26.61 -59.96 -22.79
C ILE A 5 26.39 -58.82 -23.81
N LEU A 6 26.13 -59.13 -25.08
CA LEU A 6 25.94 -58.12 -26.11
C LEU A 6 24.54 -57.47 -26.08
N PHE A 7 23.55 -58.15 -25.48
CA PHE A 7 22.17 -57.64 -25.40
C PHE A 7 21.96 -56.67 -24.22
N LEU A 8 22.79 -56.76 -23.18
CA LEU A 8 22.72 -55.90 -21.99
C LEU A 8 23.34 -54.51 -22.18
N ILE A 9 24.15 -54.30 -23.23
CA ILE A 9 24.76 -53.01 -23.55
C ILE A 9 23.82 -52.12 -24.38
N PHE A 10 22.84 -52.71 -25.10
CA PHE A 10 21.91 -51.95 -25.94
C PHE A 10 20.78 -51.26 -25.17
N ILE A 11 20.55 -51.64 -23.90
CA ILE A 11 19.47 -51.07 -23.06
C ILE A 11 19.91 -49.77 -22.36
N TYR A 12 21.21 -49.45 -22.34
CA TYR A 12 21.72 -48.23 -21.69
C TYR A 12 21.73 -46.97 -22.58
N ILE A 13 21.32 -47.08 -23.86
CA ILE A 13 21.38 -45.95 -24.81
C ILE A 13 20.02 -45.28 -25.07
N PHE A 14 18.93 -45.79 -24.50
CA PHE A 14 17.68 -45.03 -24.40
C PHE A 14 17.75 -44.11 -23.18
N GLY A 15 18.66 -43.15 -23.25
CA GLY A 15 18.60 -41.95 -22.43
C GLY A 15 17.24 -41.30 -22.68
N CYS A 16 16.43 -41.24 -21.63
CA CYS A 16 15.24 -40.41 -21.61
C CYS A 16 15.75 -38.98 -21.82
N ASP A 17 15.43 -38.38 -22.97
CA ASP A 17 15.52 -36.94 -23.17
C ASP A 17 14.58 -36.31 -22.14
N ARG A 18 15.10 -36.09 -20.93
CA ARG A 18 14.56 -35.06 -20.06
C ARG A 18 14.78 -33.79 -20.87
N LYS A 19 13.72 -33.37 -21.56
CA LYS A 19 13.54 -31.97 -21.91
C LYS A 19 13.80 -31.23 -20.61
N GLU A 20 14.98 -30.63 -20.48
CA GLU A 20 15.14 -29.47 -19.63
C GLU A 20 14.09 -28.50 -20.15
N ASN A 21 12.93 -28.51 -19.50
CA ASN A 21 12.12 -27.33 -19.44
C ASN A 21 13.04 -26.33 -18.74
N THR A 22 13.87 -25.64 -19.50
CA THR A 22 14.31 -24.32 -19.14
C THR A 22 13.02 -23.55 -18.97
N VAL A 23 12.49 -23.58 -17.75
CA VAL A 23 11.53 -22.60 -17.29
C VAL A 23 12.31 -21.32 -17.42
N THR A 24 12.18 -20.64 -18.57
CA THR A 24 12.55 -19.24 -18.68
C THR A 24 11.81 -18.60 -17.54
N THR A 25 12.54 -18.33 -16.45
CA THR A 25 12.01 -17.64 -15.30
C THR A 25 11.67 -16.28 -15.86
N GLU A 26 10.38 -16.10 -16.18
CA GLU A 26 9.91 -14.91 -16.85
C GLU A 26 10.37 -13.73 -16.01
N LYS A 27 11.19 -12.86 -16.59
CA LYS A 27 11.81 -11.77 -15.84
C LYS A 27 10.69 -10.87 -15.34
N ILE A 28 10.45 -10.91 -14.04
CA ILE A 28 9.41 -10.11 -13.38
C ILE A 28 9.61 -8.64 -13.73
N ASN A 29 8.52 -7.99 -14.12
CA ASN A 29 8.45 -6.56 -14.39
C ASN A 29 7.01 -6.08 -14.12
N SER A 30 6.79 -4.76 -14.13
CA SER A 30 5.49 -4.18 -13.79
C SER A 30 4.34 -4.66 -14.68
N ALA A 31 4.60 -4.98 -15.96
CA ALA A 31 3.56 -5.50 -16.86
C ALA A 31 3.17 -6.94 -16.51
N VAL A 32 4.15 -7.80 -16.23
CA VAL A 32 3.91 -9.18 -15.77
C VAL A 32 3.15 -9.20 -14.45
N ILE A 33 3.52 -8.32 -13.50
CA ILE A 33 2.81 -8.21 -12.22
C ILE A 33 1.39 -7.69 -12.43
N LYS A 34 1.19 -6.70 -13.30
CA LYS A 34 -0.16 -6.20 -13.62
C LYS A 34 -1.06 -7.30 -14.17
N GLU A 35 -0.52 -8.16 -15.03
CA GLU A 35 -1.24 -9.33 -15.53
C GLU A 35 -1.57 -10.33 -14.41
N LEU A 36 -0.61 -10.65 -13.53
CA LEU A 36 -0.85 -11.50 -12.37
C LEU A 36 -1.93 -10.93 -11.44
N VAL A 37 -1.94 -9.62 -11.23
CA VAL A 37 -2.95 -8.92 -10.42
C VAL A 37 -4.32 -9.03 -11.07
N ASN A 38 -4.44 -8.79 -12.37
CA ASN A 38 -5.71 -8.92 -13.08
C ASN A 38 -6.25 -10.35 -13.01
N GLN A 39 -5.39 -11.35 -13.20
CA GLN A 39 -5.77 -12.76 -13.03
C GLN A 39 -6.24 -13.06 -11.61
N ALA A 40 -5.58 -12.52 -10.58
CA ALA A 40 -6.00 -12.66 -9.19
C ALA A 40 -7.35 -11.96 -8.94
N ILE A 41 -7.59 -10.78 -9.50
CA ILE A 41 -8.89 -10.10 -9.43
C ILE A 41 -9.98 -10.98 -10.08
N ASP A 42 -9.66 -11.63 -11.20
CA ASP A 42 -10.51 -12.59 -11.91
C ASP A 42 -10.57 -13.98 -11.24
N SER A 43 -10.16 -14.08 -9.97
CA SER A 43 -10.29 -15.28 -9.14
C SER A 43 -9.38 -16.45 -9.50
N ASN A 44 -8.29 -16.21 -10.20
CA ASN A 44 -7.25 -17.20 -10.39
C ASN A 44 -6.49 -17.42 -9.08
N THR A 45 -6.73 -18.56 -8.42
CA THR A 45 -6.10 -18.90 -7.14
C THR A 45 -4.59 -19.05 -7.26
N ALA A 46 -4.08 -19.59 -8.37
CA ALA A 46 -2.64 -19.75 -8.58
C ALA A 46 -1.94 -18.38 -8.72
N ALA A 47 -2.56 -17.43 -9.42
CA ALA A 47 -2.05 -16.06 -9.52
C ALA A 47 -2.06 -15.35 -8.16
N ASN A 48 -3.17 -15.46 -7.42
CA ASN A 48 -3.29 -14.82 -6.10
C ASN A 48 -2.32 -15.42 -5.06
N ASN A 49 -2.09 -16.74 -5.10
CA ASN A 49 -1.09 -17.40 -4.26
C ASN A 49 0.32 -16.86 -4.52
N LYS A 50 0.68 -16.56 -5.79
CA LYS A 50 1.96 -15.93 -6.13
C LYS A 50 2.08 -14.50 -5.58
N LEU A 51 0.95 -13.82 -5.39
CA LEU A 51 0.86 -12.50 -4.79
C LEU A 51 0.55 -12.57 -3.28
N ALA A 52 0.91 -13.68 -2.63
CA ALA A 52 0.71 -13.89 -1.20
C ALA A 52 -0.73 -13.60 -0.71
N ASN A 53 -1.73 -14.02 -1.50
CA ASN A 53 -3.15 -13.77 -1.24
C ASN A 53 -3.48 -12.28 -1.11
N LEU A 54 -2.97 -11.47 -2.05
CA LEU A 54 -3.28 -10.04 -2.15
C LEU A 54 -4.80 -9.78 -2.12
N ILE A 55 -5.55 -10.58 -2.89
CA ILE A 55 -7.00 -10.54 -2.94
C ILE A 55 -7.56 -11.53 -1.91
N ASP A 56 -8.40 -11.05 -1.00
CA ASP A 56 -9.11 -11.92 -0.08
C ASP A 56 -10.40 -12.43 -0.74
N TYR A 57 -10.43 -13.70 -1.12
CA TYR A 57 -11.61 -14.31 -1.74
C TYR A 57 -12.71 -14.69 -0.74
N SER A 58 -12.46 -14.60 0.57
CA SER A 58 -13.48 -14.86 1.59
C SER A 58 -14.50 -13.71 1.69
N LEU A 59 -14.10 -12.51 1.28
CA LEU A 59 -14.95 -11.33 1.28
C LEU A 59 -15.82 -11.35 0.01
N MET A 60 -17.05 -11.86 0.14
CA MET A 60 -17.92 -12.27 -0.97
C MET A 60 -18.43 -11.15 -1.90
N VAL A 61 -17.97 -9.90 -1.82
CA VAL A 61 -18.61 -8.79 -2.52
C VAL A 61 -17.61 -7.83 -3.19
N MET A 62 -17.74 -7.77 -4.53
CA MET A 62 -17.15 -6.81 -5.49
C MET A 62 -15.65 -6.92 -5.79
N LYS A 63 -15.33 -7.85 -6.71
CA LYS A 63 -14.06 -7.94 -7.46
C LYS A 63 -13.81 -6.75 -8.40
N ASN A 64 -14.70 -5.76 -8.43
CA ASN A 64 -14.65 -4.66 -9.39
C ASN A 64 -13.78 -3.53 -8.83
N TYR A 65 -12.47 -3.71 -8.93
CA TYR A 65 -11.51 -2.63 -8.70
C TYR A 65 -11.67 -1.58 -9.80
N ASN A 66 -11.88 -0.32 -9.41
CA ASN A 66 -11.99 0.78 -10.37
C ASN A 66 -10.61 1.23 -10.89
N SER A 67 -9.54 0.95 -10.15
CA SER A 67 -8.17 1.26 -10.57
C SER A 67 -7.17 0.19 -10.10
N VAL A 68 -6.24 -0.17 -10.99
CA VAL A 68 -5.10 -1.05 -10.72
C VAL A 68 -3.84 -0.37 -11.22
N ILE A 69 -3.03 0.11 -10.28
CA ILE A 69 -1.73 0.73 -10.54
C ILE A 69 -0.65 -0.26 -10.13
N VAL A 70 0.26 -0.57 -11.05
CA VAL A 70 1.43 -1.41 -10.80
C VAL A 70 2.63 -0.70 -11.38
N ASP A 71 3.63 -0.46 -10.54
CA ASP A 71 4.87 0.18 -10.95
C ASP A 71 6.00 -0.27 -10.00
N SER A 72 7.19 0.29 -10.15
CA SER A 72 8.38 -0.10 -9.44
C SER A 72 9.20 1.10 -8.96
N LEU A 73 10.05 0.84 -7.98
CA LEU A 73 11.12 1.73 -7.59
C LEU A 73 12.38 0.92 -7.39
N ILE A 74 13.52 1.59 -7.55
CA ILE A 74 14.83 1.00 -7.27
C ILE A 74 15.40 1.73 -6.05
N ALA A 75 15.76 0.96 -5.03
CA ALA A 75 16.41 1.47 -3.82
C ALA A 75 17.50 0.48 -3.40
N ASP A 76 18.71 0.97 -3.13
CA ASP A 76 19.88 0.17 -2.76
C ASP A 76 20.13 -1.03 -3.68
N SER A 77 20.06 -0.78 -4.99
CA SER A 77 20.21 -1.80 -6.06
C SER A 77 19.19 -2.94 -6.04
N LYS A 78 18.14 -2.82 -5.22
CA LYS A 78 16.99 -3.72 -5.20
C LYS A 78 15.83 -3.08 -5.94
N THR A 79 15.12 -3.87 -6.73
CA THR A 79 13.87 -3.47 -7.35
C THR A 79 12.72 -3.90 -6.45
N TYR A 80 11.86 -2.94 -6.12
CA TYR A 80 10.59 -3.19 -5.45
C TYR A 80 9.45 -2.87 -6.41
N TYR A 81 8.44 -3.72 -6.43
CA TYR A 81 7.22 -3.51 -7.19
C TYR A 81 6.11 -3.17 -6.22
N TYR A 82 5.35 -2.13 -6.53
CA TYR A 82 4.21 -1.75 -5.72
C TYR A 82 2.92 -1.81 -6.52
N ILE A 83 1.85 -2.11 -5.81
CA ILE A 83 0.53 -2.36 -6.34
C ILE A 83 -0.43 -1.51 -5.52
N LEU A 84 -1.19 -0.64 -6.19
CA LEU A 84 -2.32 0.05 -5.59
C LEU A 84 -3.60 -0.44 -6.26
N LEU A 85 -4.48 -1.00 -5.44
CA LEU A 85 -5.82 -1.42 -5.80
C LEU A 85 -6.80 -0.44 -5.18
N GLU A 86 -7.58 0.21 -6.02
CA GLU A 86 -8.69 1.07 -5.61
C GLU A 86 -10.00 0.35 -5.91
N ASN A 87 -10.93 0.38 -4.95
CA ASN A 87 -12.24 -0.23 -5.03
C ASN A 87 -13.32 0.77 -4.60
N PRO A 88 -14.53 0.72 -5.21
CA PRO A 88 -15.66 1.53 -4.78
C PRO A 88 -16.01 1.38 -3.29
N ASN A 89 -15.76 0.20 -2.70
CA ASN A 89 -15.80 0.01 -1.26
C ASN A 89 -14.38 0.08 -0.68
N PRO A 90 -14.04 1.13 0.09
CA PRO A 90 -12.69 1.35 0.60
C PRO A 90 -12.12 0.25 1.49
N LEU A 91 -12.96 -0.62 2.07
CA LEU A 91 -12.51 -1.80 2.82
C LEU A 91 -11.63 -2.74 1.96
N TYR A 92 -11.76 -2.65 0.64
CA TYR A 92 -10.98 -3.45 -0.30
C TYR A 92 -9.82 -2.67 -0.95
N ASN A 93 -9.63 -1.39 -0.61
CA ASN A 93 -8.45 -0.67 -1.05
C ASN A 93 -7.19 -1.32 -0.47
N LYS A 94 -6.19 -1.55 -1.33
CA LYS A 94 -4.96 -2.24 -0.93
C LYS A 94 -3.77 -1.54 -1.55
N PHE A 95 -2.76 -1.25 -0.74
CA PHE A 95 -1.43 -0.93 -1.22
C PHE A 95 -0.46 -2.01 -0.77
N ALA A 96 0.24 -2.63 -1.71
CA ALA A 96 1.16 -3.72 -1.42
C ALA A 96 2.50 -3.50 -2.13
N VAL A 97 3.58 -3.95 -1.50
CA VAL A 97 4.93 -3.88 -2.05
C VAL A 97 5.57 -5.26 -2.00
N TYR A 98 6.21 -5.63 -3.10
CA TYR A 98 6.88 -6.91 -3.31
C TYR A 98 8.32 -6.70 -3.74
N ASP A 99 9.19 -7.66 -3.43
CA ASP A 99 10.52 -7.72 -4.03
C ASP A 99 10.48 -8.35 -5.44
N SER A 100 11.65 -8.52 -6.06
CA SER A 100 11.78 -9.12 -7.39
C SER A 100 11.43 -10.61 -7.47
N LEU A 101 11.28 -11.29 -6.33
CA LEU A 101 10.84 -12.68 -6.23
C LEU A 101 9.35 -12.79 -5.90
N LEU A 102 8.62 -11.66 -5.87
CA LEU A 102 7.24 -11.56 -5.42
C LEU A 102 7.05 -11.92 -3.93
N THR A 103 8.08 -11.80 -3.12
CA THR A 103 7.95 -11.88 -1.66
C THR A 103 7.22 -10.63 -1.17
N PRO A 104 6.14 -10.74 -0.38
CA PRO A 104 5.44 -9.59 0.17
C PRO A 104 6.34 -8.87 1.19
N ILE A 105 6.54 -7.58 1.00
CA ILE A 105 7.35 -6.71 1.89
C ILE A 105 6.44 -5.86 2.77
N LEU A 106 5.37 -5.32 2.20
CA LEU A 106 4.41 -4.46 2.89
C LEU A 106 3.02 -4.68 2.31
N LYS A 107 2.01 -4.67 3.19
CA LYS A 107 0.60 -4.63 2.84
C LYS A 107 -0.08 -3.59 3.72
N ASP A 108 -0.77 -2.65 3.10
CA ASP A 108 -1.57 -1.64 3.75
C ASP A 108 -3.01 -1.71 3.25
N GLU A 109 -3.92 -2.01 4.18
CA GLU A 109 -5.33 -2.25 3.93
C GLU A 109 -6.19 -1.16 4.59
N SER A 110 -5.56 -0.10 5.07
CA SER A 110 -6.23 0.97 5.81
C SER A 110 -6.59 2.17 4.94
N LEU A 111 -6.45 2.06 3.61
CA LEU A 111 -6.64 3.16 2.67
C LEU A 111 -8.12 3.49 2.45
N ASN A 112 -8.48 4.77 2.40
CA ASN A 112 -9.87 5.22 2.34
C ASN A 112 -10.16 6.14 1.14
N GLY A 113 -11.40 6.07 0.67
CA GLY A 113 -11.95 6.98 -0.34
C GLY A 113 -11.16 6.98 -1.65
N ASN A 114 -11.03 8.17 -2.23
CA ASN A 114 -10.31 8.39 -3.49
C ASN A 114 -8.81 8.48 -3.23
N ILE A 115 -8.03 7.77 -4.04
CA ILE A 115 -6.60 7.61 -3.80
C ILE A 115 -5.79 8.22 -4.96
N TYR A 116 -4.82 9.07 -4.63
CA TYR A 116 -3.82 9.58 -5.55
C TYR A 116 -2.45 9.08 -5.16
N LEU A 117 -1.66 8.62 -6.14
CA LEU A 117 -0.32 8.10 -5.94
C LEU A 117 0.69 8.92 -6.74
N GLU A 118 1.77 9.31 -6.08
CA GLU A 118 2.91 9.96 -6.71
C GLU A 118 4.24 9.47 -6.14
N LYS A 119 5.33 9.66 -6.90
CA LYS A 119 6.70 9.42 -6.42
C LYS A 119 7.32 10.77 -6.09
N ILE A 120 7.90 10.88 -4.91
CA ILE A 120 8.68 12.05 -4.50
C ILE A 120 10.10 11.62 -4.16
N ALA A 121 11.07 12.46 -4.49
CA ALA A 121 12.47 12.28 -4.10
C ALA A 121 12.86 13.46 -3.20
N SER A 122 13.44 13.18 -2.05
CA SER A 122 14.05 14.21 -1.20
C SER A 122 15.35 13.68 -0.61
N GLY A 123 16.44 14.42 -0.84
CA GLY A 123 17.77 13.99 -0.44
C GLY A 123 18.14 12.64 -1.05
N ARG A 124 18.38 11.64 -0.19
CA ARG A 124 18.71 10.27 -0.61
C ARG A 124 17.52 9.32 -0.54
N LYS A 125 16.35 9.81 -0.10
CA LYS A 125 15.16 9.00 0.05
C LYS A 125 14.23 9.18 -1.15
N TYR A 126 13.73 8.05 -1.62
CA TYR A 126 12.58 7.99 -2.49
C TYR A 126 11.37 7.63 -1.64
N PHE A 127 10.25 8.30 -1.91
CA PHE A 127 8.99 7.96 -1.30
C PHE A 127 7.95 7.67 -2.37
N ILE A 128 7.15 6.64 -2.11
CA ILE A 128 5.82 6.53 -2.70
C ILE A 128 4.92 7.34 -1.77
N LYS A 129 4.29 8.38 -2.30
CA LYS A 129 3.31 9.16 -1.58
C LYS A 129 1.92 8.75 -2.04
N ILE A 130 1.04 8.53 -1.06
CA ILE A 130 -0.37 8.24 -1.27
C ILE A 130 -1.18 9.32 -0.55
N ASP A 131 -1.95 10.08 -1.31
CA ASP A 131 -2.97 10.98 -0.77
C ASP A 131 -4.35 10.30 -0.87
N GLU A 132 -5.11 10.37 0.20
CA GLU A 132 -6.44 9.81 0.35
C GLU A 132 -7.42 10.96 0.61
N ALA A 133 -8.59 10.95 -0.03
CA ALA A 133 -9.67 11.88 0.25
C ALA A 133 -10.97 11.10 0.51
N TYR A 134 -11.55 11.25 1.70
CA TYR A 134 -12.70 10.46 2.13
C TYR A 134 -13.64 11.25 3.06
N LEU A 135 -14.88 10.76 3.15
CA LEU A 135 -15.87 11.28 4.09
C LEU A 135 -15.93 10.41 5.34
N SER A 136 -15.97 11.06 6.49
CA SER A 136 -16.32 10.45 7.78
C SER A 136 -17.67 11.00 8.25
N LYS A 137 -18.48 10.16 8.89
CA LYS A 137 -19.80 10.54 9.43
C LYS A 137 -20.70 11.25 8.40
N ASP A 138 -20.63 10.82 7.14
CA ASP A 138 -21.33 11.34 5.95
C ASP A 138 -21.04 12.80 5.55
N THR A 139 -20.42 13.61 6.41
CA THR A 139 -20.29 15.06 6.20
C THR A 139 -18.89 15.62 6.43
N LEU A 140 -18.03 14.93 7.19
CA LEU A 140 -16.70 15.42 7.51
C LEU A 140 -15.74 15.00 6.39
N LEU A 141 -15.18 15.96 5.67
CA LEU A 141 -14.20 15.68 4.63
C LEU A 141 -12.81 15.61 5.24
N LEU A 142 -12.10 14.51 4.98
CA LEU A 142 -10.74 14.27 5.42
C LEU A 142 -9.84 14.03 4.24
N ASN A 143 -8.65 14.63 4.28
CA ASN A 143 -7.53 14.16 3.49
C ASN A 143 -6.47 13.58 4.40
N ARG A 144 -5.87 12.46 3.99
CA ARG A 144 -4.77 11.83 4.69
C ARG A 144 -3.64 11.54 3.72
N LEU A 145 -2.42 11.78 4.15
CA LEU A 145 -1.22 11.54 3.38
C LEU A 145 -0.44 10.42 4.04
N SER A 146 0.04 9.47 3.24
CA SER A 146 0.94 8.39 3.65
C SER A 146 2.21 8.42 2.80
N LEU A 147 3.38 8.34 3.43
CA LEU A 147 4.66 8.16 2.75
C LEU A 147 5.22 6.78 3.07
N TYR A 148 5.62 6.08 2.02
CA TYR A 148 6.34 4.81 2.10
C TYR A 148 7.72 5.02 1.54
N SER A 149 8.75 4.56 2.25
CA SER A 149 10.14 4.66 1.79
C SER A 149 10.80 3.29 1.79
N ALA A 150 11.74 3.13 0.86
CA ALA A 150 12.55 1.94 0.71
C ALA A 150 13.99 2.24 1.12
N ASP A 151 14.57 1.34 1.89
CA ASP A 151 15.98 1.33 2.26
C ASP A 151 16.55 -0.09 2.20
N SER A 152 17.81 -0.23 2.60
CA SER A 152 18.53 -1.52 2.62
C SER A 152 17.80 -2.64 3.38
N SER A 153 16.96 -2.27 4.35
CA SER A 153 16.22 -3.17 5.23
C SER A 153 14.81 -3.52 4.73
N GLY A 154 14.34 -2.90 3.65
CA GLY A 154 13.04 -3.17 3.04
C GLY A 154 12.24 -1.90 2.78
N VAL A 155 10.92 -2.05 2.68
CA VAL A 155 9.98 -0.94 2.45
C VAL A 155 9.08 -0.81 3.67
N SER A 156 8.87 0.42 4.14
CA SER A 156 7.99 0.70 5.30
C SER A 156 7.19 1.97 5.09
N MET A 157 6.02 2.04 5.74
CA MET A 157 5.29 3.30 5.89
C MET A 157 6.01 4.15 6.93
N VAL A 158 6.64 5.23 6.48
CA VAL A 158 7.50 6.07 7.32
C VAL A 158 6.77 7.29 7.85
N PHE A 159 5.63 7.66 7.28
CA PHE A 159 4.88 8.85 7.70
C PHE A 159 3.41 8.72 7.32
N ARG A 160 2.51 9.12 8.21
CA ARG A 160 1.07 9.23 7.95
C ARG A 160 0.46 10.31 8.83
N ILE A 161 -0.25 11.25 8.23
CA ILE A 161 -0.96 12.34 8.92
C ILE A 161 -2.22 12.74 8.15
N HIS A 162 -3.19 13.33 8.82
CA HIS A 162 -4.22 14.10 8.13
C HIS A 162 -3.62 15.39 7.56
N THR A 163 -4.01 15.75 6.34
CA THR A 163 -3.59 17.00 5.68
C THR A 163 -4.75 17.96 5.50
N LYS A 164 -5.98 17.47 5.58
CA LYS A 164 -7.20 18.28 5.57
C LYS A 164 -8.23 17.71 6.52
N PHE A 165 -8.94 18.60 7.21
CA PHE A 165 -10.19 18.30 7.89
C PHE A 165 -11.17 19.44 7.60
N ALA A 166 -12.34 19.11 7.08
CA ALA A 166 -13.37 20.09 6.78
C ALA A 166 -14.73 19.63 7.31
N LYS A 167 -15.42 20.56 7.96
CA LYS A 167 -16.81 20.49 8.36
C LYS A 167 -17.57 21.60 7.63
N PRO A 168 -18.92 21.64 7.67
CA PRO A 168 -19.65 22.74 7.04
C PRO A 168 -19.05 24.10 7.45
N GLU A 169 -18.76 24.93 6.44
CA GLU A 169 -18.25 26.31 6.56
C GLU A 169 -16.79 26.47 7.04
N ILE A 170 -16.16 25.43 7.60
CA ILE A 170 -14.82 25.54 8.19
C ILE A 170 -13.89 24.44 7.68
N GLU A 171 -12.74 24.86 7.17
CA GLU A 171 -11.68 23.99 6.67
C GLU A 171 -10.39 24.22 7.45
N TYR A 172 -9.69 23.13 7.75
CA TYR A 172 -8.38 23.13 8.37
C TYR A 172 -7.42 22.31 7.51
N PHE A 173 -6.17 22.76 7.44
CA PHE A 173 -5.13 22.14 6.62
C PHE A 173 -3.86 21.95 7.44
N GLN A 174 -3.13 20.87 7.16
CA GLN A 174 -1.76 20.67 7.59
C GLN A 174 -0.90 20.43 6.34
N ASP A 175 -0.13 21.46 5.97
CA ASP A 175 0.71 21.44 4.79
C ASP A 175 2.13 21.01 5.15
N ILE A 176 2.74 20.19 4.30
CA ILE A 176 4.16 19.86 4.41
C ILE A 176 4.98 21.03 3.87
N VAL A 177 5.80 21.62 4.75
CA VAL A 177 6.69 22.75 4.44
C VAL A 177 8.07 22.26 4.01
N GLU A 178 8.56 21.17 4.62
CA GLU A 178 9.87 20.61 4.35
C GLU A 178 9.87 19.09 4.54
N ILE A 179 10.57 18.37 3.67
CA ILE A 179 10.90 16.94 3.84
C ILE A 179 12.40 16.80 3.68
N SER A 180 13.07 16.19 4.66
CA SER A 180 14.47 15.79 4.59
C SER A 180 14.66 14.36 5.13
N ASP A 181 15.90 13.85 5.06
CA ASP A 181 16.27 12.53 5.59
C ASP A 181 15.93 12.38 7.09
N SER A 182 15.91 13.49 7.85
CA SER A 182 15.80 13.49 9.32
C SER A 182 14.56 14.21 9.88
N LEU A 183 13.90 15.04 9.08
CA LEU A 183 12.82 15.91 9.53
C LEU A 183 11.73 16.03 8.45
N ILE A 184 10.47 15.98 8.87
CA ILE A 184 9.34 16.52 8.11
C ILE A 184 8.76 17.68 8.92
N LYS A 185 8.72 18.87 8.32
CA LYS A 185 8.12 20.07 8.93
C LYS A 185 6.78 20.34 8.29
N THR A 186 5.80 20.66 9.11
CA THR A 186 4.45 21.00 8.67
C THR A 186 3.95 22.31 9.27
N SER A 187 2.98 22.94 8.61
CA SER A 187 2.29 24.14 9.07
C SER A 187 0.78 23.93 9.00
N ILE A 188 0.07 24.38 10.04
CA ILE A 188 -1.38 24.24 10.18
C ILE A 188 -2.04 25.58 9.87
N SER A 189 -3.04 25.55 8.99
CA SER A 189 -3.87 26.71 8.66
C SER A 189 -5.36 26.40 8.79
N SER A 190 -6.19 27.44 8.83
CA SER A 190 -7.64 27.36 9.02
C SER A 190 -8.34 28.46 8.22
N SER A 191 -9.50 28.17 7.64
CA SER A 191 -10.34 29.18 6.97
C SER A 191 -10.89 30.23 7.94
N GLU A 192 -10.98 29.90 9.22
CA GLU A 192 -11.41 30.79 10.30
C GLU A 192 -10.38 30.88 11.44
N LYS A 193 -10.59 31.84 12.36
CA LYS A 193 -9.74 32.00 13.54
C LYS A 193 -9.90 30.80 14.49
N SER A 194 -8.84 30.00 14.62
CA SER A 194 -8.79 28.82 15.48
C SER A 194 -7.51 28.78 16.33
N PHE A 195 -7.53 28.05 17.45
CA PHE A 195 -6.38 27.90 18.35
C PHE A 195 -5.22 27.12 17.71
N ILE A 196 -5.52 26.27 16.72
CA ILE A 196 -4.52 25.50 15.95
C ILE A 196 -3.96 26.27 14.75
N ASN A 197 -4.51 27.45 14.42
CA ASN A 197 -4.08 28.20 13.25
C ASN A 197 -2.64 28.75 13.42
N ASN A 198 -1.86 28.75 12.34
CA ASN A 198 -0.46 29.18 12.29
C ASN A 198 0.43 28.43 13.30
N LYS A 199 0.14 27.15 13.53
CA LYS A 199 1.00 26.26 14.33
C LYS A 199 1.87 25.43 13.41
N GLU A 200 3.06 25.10 13.88
CA GLU A 200 3.97 24.18 13.19
C GLU A 200 4.07 22.88 13.97
N ASP A 201 4.25 21.79 13.24
CA ASP A 201 4.58 20.50 13.84
C ASP A 201 5.78 19.87 13.12
N ASN A 202 6.68 19.31 13.92
CA ASN A 202 7.97 18.78 13.49
C ASN A 202 8.02 17.28 13.78
N PHE A 203 8.21 16.49 12.72
CA PHE A 203 8.30 15.05 12.80
C PHE A 203 9.75 14.63 12.56
N SER A 204 10.43 14.19 13.62
CA SER A 204 11.81 13.71 13.52
C SER A 204 11.84 12.24 13.15
N TYR A 205 12.75 11.86 12.25
CA TYR A 205 12.93 10.46 11.87
C TYR A 205 13.48 9.67 13.06
N ASN A 206 12.75 8.64 13.48
CA ASN A 206 13.18 7.68 14.50
C ASN A 206 13.72 6.42 13.82
N PRO A 207 15.05 6.17 13.85
CA PRO A 207 15.65 5.02 13.17
C PRO A 207 15.18 3.68 13.73
N SER A 208 14.92 3.59 15.04
CA SER A 208 14.47 2.36 15.70
C SER A 208 13.05 1.98 15.26
N ALA A 209 12.18 2.98 15.12
CA ALA A 209 10.80 2.78 14.66
C ALA A 209 10.65 2.84 13.13
N LYS A 210 11.73 3.20 12.41
CA LYS A 210 11.77 3.42 10.95
C LYS A 210 10.67 4.36 10.44
N LYS A 211 10.37 5.42 11.20
CA LYS A 211 9.30 6.37 10.85
C LYS A 211 9.56 7.75 11.43
N TYR A 212 8.96 8.77 10.81
CA TYR A 212 8.91 10.13 11.31
C TYR A 212 7.84 10.22 12.41
N THR A 213 8.21 10.79 13.56
CA THR A 213 7.31 10.94 14.71
C THR A 213 7.36 12.35 15.26
N SER A 214 6.19 12.90 15.60
CA SER A 214 6.07 14.13 16.39
C SER A 214 5.80 13.78 17.85
N THR A 215 6.29 14.61 18.76
CA THR A 215 5.95 14.55 20.19
C THR A 215 4.58 15.15 20.50
N GLN A 216 4.02 15.95 19.58
CA GLN A 216 2.76 16.66 19.77
C GLN A 216 1.64 16.10 18.90
N ASN A 217 1.94 15.73 17.65
CA ASN A 217 0.99 15.30 16.63
C ASN A 217 -0.26 16.21 16.55
N LEU A 218 -0.03 17.52 16.48
CA LEU A 218 -1.01 18.55 16.82
C LEU A 218 -2.31 18.43 16.02
N PHE A 219 -2.19 18.24 14.72
CA PHE A 219 -3.35 18.24 13.82
C PHE A 219 -4.15 16.95 13.93
N ASP A 220 -3.49 15.78 13.94
CA ASP A 220 -4.18 14.49 14.10
C ASP A 220 -4.95 14.43 15.43
N GLU A 221 -4.35 14.91 16.52
CA GLU A 221 -5.03 14.99 17.83
C GLU A 221 -6.21 15.96 17.80
N PHE A 222 -6.11 17.07 17.05
CA PHE A 222 -7.23 17.97 16.81
C PHE A 222 -8.34 17.30 16.00
N VAL A 223 -8.02 16.70 14.86
CA VAL A 223 -8.96 16.01 13.97
C VAL A 223 -9.71 14.92 14.72
N LYS A 224 -9.01 14.10 15.51
CA LYS A 224 -9.61 13.07 16.35
C LYS A 224 -10.65 13.64 17.30
N LYS A 225 -10.32 14.71 18.02
CA LYS A 225 -11.25 15.38 18.95
C LYS A 225 -12.47 15.98 18.24
N GLU A 226 -12.27 16.58 17.07
CA GLU A 226 -13.38 17.13 16.29
C GLU A 226 -14.30 16.00 15.81
N ILE A 227 -13.76 14.89 15.32
CA ILE A 227 -14.56 13.73 14.92
C ILE A 227 -15.32 13.16 16.12
N ASP A 228 -14.64 12.93 17.25
CA ASP A 228 -15.24 12.31 18.43
C ASP A 228 -16.38 13.15 19.01
N SER A 229 -16.22 14.48 19.02
CA SER A 229 -17.25 15.41 19.51
C SER A 229 -18.35 15.73 18.49
N PHE A 230 -18.18 15.33 17.22
CA PHE A 230 -19.16 15.56 16.18
C PHE A 230 -20.39 14.67 16.35
N HIS A 231 -21.49 15.30 16.78
CA HIS A 231 -22.80 14.68 16.88
C HIS A 231 -23.40 14.54 15.48
N TYR A 232 -23.68 13.31 15.06
CA TYR A 232 -24.22 13.03 13.75
C TYR A 232 -25.32 11.97 13.84
N LYS A 233 -26.23 12.02 12.87
CA LYS A 233 -27.18 10.95 12.60
C LYS A 233 -26.82 10.39 11.22
N PRO A 234 -26.45 9.10 11.10
CA PRO A 234 -26.14 8.50 9.81
C PRO A 234 -27.28 8.71 8.81
N ILE A 235 -26.94 9.18 7.62
CA ILE A 235 -27.84 9.30 6.47
C ILE A 235 -27.61 8.11 5.53
N LYS A 236 -26.37 7.61 5.47
CA LYS A 236 -26.00 6.43 4.69
C LYS A 236 -25.71 5.25 5.60
N GLU A 237 -25.89 4.04 5.07
CA GLU A 237 -25.40 2.82 5.71
C GLU A 237 -23.90 2.96 5.97
N GLN A 238 -23.50 2.67 7.20
CA GLN A 238 -22.09 2.74 7.58
C GLN A 238 -21.40 1.46 7.09
N LEU A 239 -20.19 1.60 6.58
CA LEU A 239 -19.34 0.45 6.29
C LEU A 239 -18.95 -0.18 7.64
N ILE A 240 -19.51 -1.35 7.92
CA ILE A 240 -19.19 -2.14 9.11
C ILE A 240 -18.44 -3.36 8.61
N ASP A 241 -17.26 -3.61 9.18
CA ASP A 241 -16.60 -4.89 9.03
C ASP A 241 -17.43 -5.95 9.77
N THR A 242 -18.21 -6.72 9.03
CA THR A 242 -19.09 -7.75 9.61
C THR A 242 -18.31 -9.00 10.03
N THR A 243 -17.01 -9.05 9.76
CA THR A 243 -16.13 -10.19 10.10
C THR A 243 -15.78 -10.24 11.60
N GLU A 244 -15.95 -9.15 12.34
CA GLU A 244 -15.76 -9.14 13.81
C GLU A 244 -17.01 -9.54 14.62
N GLN A 245 -18.19 -9.66 13.98
CA GLN A 245 -19.43 -10.01 14.69
C GLN A 245 -19.72 -11.51 14.75
N ILE A 246 -18.81 -12.34 14.23
CA ILE A 246 -18.90 -13.80 14.28
C ILE A 246 -17.73 -14.32 15.11
N ASN A 247 -17.75 -14.05 16.42
CA ASN A 247 -17.02 -14.79 17.46
C ASN A 247 -17.74 -14.69 18.79
#